data_AF-A0A4Q2YMI6-F1
#
_entry.id   AF-A0A4Q2YMI6-F1
#
_cell.length_a   1.000
_cell.length_b   1.000
_cell.length_c   1.000
_cell.angle_alpha   90.00
_cell.angle_beta   90.00
_cell.angle_gamma   90.00
#
_symmetry.space_group_name_H-M   'P 1'
#
loop_
_entity.id
_entity.type
_entity.pdbx_description
1 polymer ?
#
loop_
_entity_poly.entity_id
_entity_poly.type
_entity_poly.pdbx_seq_one_letter_code
_entity_poly.pdbx_strand_id
1 'polypeptide(L)'
;MRIAALLLAVVVLATPTLHAAPKKIVLIAGKKSHGPEGNGIHDYPWSVRLLKVMLANSNVREEVNVETHFDGWPKDPSTLDTADTIMVISDGRDGDKYEEA
;
A
#
# COMPACT_ATOMS: atom_id res chain seq x y z
N MET A 1 -45.62 -31.53 -40.78
CA MET A 1 -44.56 -31.64 -39.76
C MET A 1 -43.98 -30.26 -39.51
N ARG A 2 -44.21 -29.66 -38.33
CA ARG A 2 -43.62 -28.37 -37.93
C ARG A 2 -42.90 -28.59 -36.62
N ILE A 3 -41.57 -28.69 -36.67
CA ILE A 3 -40.71 -28.79 -35.49
C ILE A 3 -40.42 -27.35 -35.07
N ALA A 4 -41.05 -26.89 -33.99
CA ALA A 4 -40.72 -25.62 -33.36
C ALA A 4 -39.56 -25.88 -32.37
N ALA A 5 -38.37 -25.44 -32.72
CA ALA A 5 -37.22 -25.46 -31.81
C ALA A 5 -37.34 -24.27 -30.84
N LEU A 6 -37.57 -24.56 -29.56
CA LEU A 6 -37.54 -23.56 -28.49
C LEU A 6 -36.07 -23.31 -28.11
N LEU A 7 -35.54 -22.14 -28.48
CA LEU A 7 -34.25 -21.64 -27.99
C LEU A 7 -34.41 -21.13 -26.56
N LEU A 8 -33.89 -21.88 -25.58
CA LEU A 8 -33.81 -21.44 -24.19
C LEU A 8 -32.60 -20.51 -24.05
N ALA A 9 -32.83 -19.20 -24.08
CA ALA A 9 -31.81 -18.22 -23.76
C ALA A 9 -31.54 -18.25 -22.24
N VAL A 10 -30.43 -18.85 -21.83
CA VAL A 10 -29.93 -18.75 -20.45
C VAL A 10 -29.36 -17.36 -20.27
N VAL A 11 -30.15 -16.46 -19.67
CA VAL A 11 -29.67 -15.15 -19.22
C VAL A 11 -28.86 -15.39 -17.94
N VAL A 12 -27.55 -15.45 -18.05
CA VAL A 12 -26.65 -15.41 -16.89
C VAL A 12 -26.72 -13.99 -16.33
N LEU A 13 -27.52 -13.80 -15.28
CA LEU A 13 -27.49 -12.59 -14.47
C LEU A 13 -26.11 -12.50 -13.81
N ALA A 14 -25.21 -11.72 -14.39
CA ALA A 14 -23.94 -11.38 -13.77
C ALA A 14 -24.24 -10.59 -12.49
N THR A 15 -24.18 -11.24 -11.34
CA THR A 15 -24.20 -10.56 -10.06
C THR A 15 -22.91 -9.75 -9.96
N PRO A 16 -22.99 -8.40 -9.83
CA PRO A 16 -21.79 -7.62 -9.61
C PRO A 16 -21.15 -8.10 -8.31
N THR A 17 -19.91 -8.59 -8.39
CA THR A 17 -19.13 -8.86 -7.20
C THR A 17 -18.80 -7.52 -6.56
N LEU A 18 -19.45 -7.22 -5.43
CA LEU A 18 -19.14 -6.04 -4.65
C LEU A 18 -17.73 -6.25 -4.09
N HIS A 19 -16.72 -5.67 -4.75
CA HIS A 19 -15.36 -5.65 -4.21
C HIS A 19 -15.39 -4.84 -2.91
N ALA A 20 -14.83 -5.42 -1.84
CA ALA A 20 -14.60 -4.67 -0.62
C ALA A 20 -13.71 -3.45 -0.93
N ALA A 21 -13.92 -2.35 -0.21
CA ALA A 21 -13.06 -1.18 -0.35
C ALA A 21 -11.59 -1.57 -0.11
N PRO A 22 -10.63 -1.06 -0.91
CA PRO A 22 -9.23 -1.37 -0.74
C PRO A 22 -8.73 -1.02 0.67
N LYS A 23 -7.92 -1.89 1.26
CA LYS A 23 -7.33 -1.71 2.58
C LYS A 23 -6.28 -0.61 2.56
N LYS A 24 -6.40 0.37 3.45
CA LYS A 24 -5.44 1.48 3.54
C LYS A 24 -4.18 1.02 4.27
N ILE A 25 -3.04 1.03 3.58
CA ILE A 25 -1.72 0.77 4.13
C ILE A 25 -0.94 2.08 4.17
N VAL A 26 -0.51 2.51 5.36
CA VAL A 26 0.37 3.66 5.52
C VAL A 26 1.80 3.18 5.75
N LEU A 27 2.68 3.47 4.79
CA LEU A 27 4.11 3.19 4.89
C LEU A 27 4.85 4.45 5.36
N ILE A 28 5.64 4.34 6.42
CA ILE A 28 6.38 5.44 7.02
C ILE A 28 7.88 5.12 6.96
N ALA A 29 8.64 5.92 6.22
CA ALA A 29 10.09 5.84 6.18
C ALA A 29 10.71 6.80 7.21
N GLY A 30 11.68 6.30 7.98
CA GLY A 30 12.63 7.15 8.68
C GLY A 30 13.52 7.94 7.72
N LYS A 31 14.31 8.86 8.27
CA LYS A 31 15.39 9.53 7.52
C LYS A 31 16.48 8.51 7.18
N LYS A 32 17.20 8.71 6.07
CA LYS A 32 18.46 7.98 5.83
C LYS A 32 19.41 8.22 7.00
N SER A 33 20.06 7.16 7.49
CA SER A 33 20.95 7.25 8.65
C SER A 33 22.41 6.88 8.42
N HIS A 34 22.76 6.22 7.30
CA HIS A 34 24.14 5.74 7.11
C HIS A 34 24.72 6.02 5.73
N GLY A 35 25.94 6.57 5.74
CA GLY A 35 26.77 6.83 4.56
C GLY A 35 26.23 7.95 3.63
N PRO A 36 26.95 8.27 2.54
CA PRO A 36 26.57 9.37 1.65
C PRO A 36 25.24 9.11 0.94
N GLU A 37 24.55 10.19 0.55
CA GLU A 37 23.37 10.12 -0.32
C GLU A 37 23.67 9.32 -1.59
N GLY A 38 22.72 8.46 -1.99
CA GLY A 38 22.84 7.65 -3.20
C GLY A 38 23.64 6.34 -3.07
N ASN A 39 24.17 6.00 -1.89
CA ASN A 39 24.86 4.71 -1.68
C ASN A 39 23.93 3.52 -1.32
N GLY A 40 22.65 3.78 -1.04
CA GLY A 40 21.64 2.77 -0.72
C GLY A 40 21.73 2.14 0.70
N ILE A 41 22.67 2.56 1.55
CA ILE A 41 22.82 2.01 2.91
C ILE A 41 21.86 2.73 3.86
N HIS A 42 21.06 1.95 4.61
CA HIS A 42 20.03 2.45 5.55
C HIS A 42 19.17 3.55 4.92
N ASP A 43 18.80 3.36 3.65
CA ASP A 43 17.96 4.29 2.91
C ASP A 43 16.49 3.81 2.96
N TYR A 44 15.83 4.21 4.05
CA TYR A 44 14.44 3.85 4.30
C TYR A 44 13.45 4.48 3.30
N PRO A 45 13.65 5.71 2.81
CA PRO A 45 12.85 6.25 1.72
C PRO A 45 12.89 5.38 0.47
N TRP A 46 14.06 4.86 0.07
CA TRP A 46 14.15 3.91 -1.05
C TRP A 46 13.42 2.61 -0.77
N SER A 47 13.51 2.07 0.44
CA SER A 47 12.80 0.85 0.85
C SER A 47 11.27 1.01 0.75
N VAL A 48 10.71 2.12 1.26
CA VAL A 48 9.27 2.42 1.17
C VAL A 48 8.83 2.65 -0.29
N ARG A 49 9.65 3.32 -1.10
CA ARG A 49 9.37 3.50 -2.54
C ARG A 49 9.31 2.15 -3.26
N LEU A 50 10.26 1.26 -2.99
CA LEU A 50 10.28 -0.08 -3.55
C LEU A 50 9.02 -0.86 -3.16
N LEU A 51 8.65 -0.88 -1.89
CA LEU A 51 7.43 -1.55 -1.41
C LEU A 51 6.16 -0.99 -2.05
N LYS A 52 6.04 0.33 -2.19
CA LYS A 52 4.92 0.97 -2.88
C LYS A 52 4.81 0.48 -4.33
N VAL A 53 5.93 0.40 -5.05
CA VAL A 53 5.96 -0.11 -6.44
C VAL A 53 5.61 -1.59 -6.49
N MET A 54 6.16 -2.41 -5.59
CA MET A 54 5.87 -3.84 -5.53
C MET A 54 4.39 -4.11 -5.26
N LEU A 55 3.77 -3.41 -4.30
CA LEU A 55 2.35 -3.54 -3.99
C LEU A 55 1.46 -3.11 -5.17
N ALA A 56 1.80 -2.00 -5.81
CA ALA A 56 1.08 -1.52 -7.00
C ALA A 56 1.16 -2.48 -8.20
N ASN A 57 2.20 -3.32 -8.27
CA ASN A 57 2.42 -4.31 -9.33
C ASN A 57 2.16 -5.75 -8.89
N SER A 58 1.56 -5.94 -7.72
CA SER A 58 1.25 -7.27 -7.17
C SER A 58 -0.12 -7.78 -7.64
N ASN A 59 -0.43 -9.03 -7.27
CA ASN A 59 -1.76 -9.62 -7.45
C ASN A 59 -2.82 -9.00 -6.52
N VAL A 60 -2.44 -8.23 -5.50
CA VAL A 60 -3.36 -7.58 -4.54
C VAL A 60 -3.55 -6.07 -4.81
N ARG A 61 -3.06 -5.56 -5.95
CA ARG A 61 -3.05 -4.11 -6.25
C ARG A 61 -4.43 -3.43 -6.18
N GLU A 62 -5.52 -4.17 -6.43
CA GLU A 62 -6.90 -3.67 -6.36
C GLU A 62 -7.48 -3.79 -4.94
N GLU A 63 -6.83 -4.55 -4.07
CA GLU A 63 -7.26 -4.82 -2.69
C GLU A 63 -6.60 -3.87 -1.68
N VAL A 64 -5.58 -3.10 -2.08
CA VAL A 64 -4.82 -2.22 -1.20
C VAL A 64 -4.69 -0.80 -1.75
N ASN A 65 -4.86 0.18 -0.88
CA ASN A 65 -4.50 1.57 -1.14
C ASN A 65 -3.29 1.94 -0.28
N VAL A 66 -2.15 2.17 -0.93
CA VAL A 66 -0.88 2.43 -0.23
C VAL A 66 -0.57 3.92 -0.20
N GLU A 67 -0.46 4.48 0.99
CA GLU A 67 0.01 5.85 1.26
C GLU A 67 1.43 5.81 1.81
N THR A 68 2.25 6.82 1.51
CA THR A 68 3.66 6.87 1.93
C THR A 68 4.00 8.19 2.60
N HIS A 69 4.69 8.14 3.74
CA HIS A 69 5.32 9.28 4.39
C HIS A 69 6.83 9.06 4.51
N PHE A 70 7.59 10.14 4.44
CA PHE A 70 9.05 10.12 4.46
C PHE A 70 9.56 11.03 5.58
N ASP A 71 10.82 10.82 5.94
CA ASP A 71 11.57 11.61 6.93
C ASP A 71 11.02 11.52 8.36
N GLY A 72 10.27 10.46 8.67
CA GLY A 72 9.69 10.19 9.98
C GLY A 72 8.18 10.34 10.01
N TRP A 73 7.65 10.84 11.13
CA TRP A 73 6.23 10.88 11.41
C TRP A 73 5.44 11.69 10.36
N PRO A 74 4.21 11.29 9.99
CA PRO A 74 3.38 12.04 9.05
C PRO A 74 3.19 13.50 9.48
N LYS A 75 3.26 14.43 8.53
CA LYS A 75 2.96 15.86 8.78
C LYS A 75 1.53 16.07 9.28
N ASP A 76 0.61 15.26 8.77
CA ASP A 76 -0.77 15.17 9.25
C ASP A 76 -0.99 13.78 9.85
N PRO A 77 -0.99 13.65 11.19
CA PRO A 77 -1.19 12.37 11.86
C PRO A 77 -2.59 11.77 11.63
N SER A 78 -3.59 12.56 11.25
CA SER A 78 -4.97 12.07 11.07
C SER A 78 -5.10 11.05 9.94
N THR A 79 -4.12 10.99 9.04
CA THR A 79 -4.03 9.93 8.03
C THR A 79 -4.01 8.53 8.65
N LEU A 80 -3.46 8.40 9.86
CA LEU A 80 -3.34 7.13 10.58
C LEU A 80 -4.67 6.64 11.15
N ASP A 81 -5.63 7.53 11.41
CA ASP A 81 -6.94 7.20 12.03
C ASP A 81 -7.78 6.23 11.18
N THR A 82 -7.50 6.20 9.88
CA THR A 82 -8.21 5.39 8.88
C THR A 82 -7.36 4.26 8.29
N ALA A 83 -6.13 4.07 8.79
CA ALA A 83 -5.24 3.04 8.28
C ALA A 83 -5.70 1.65 8.76
N ASP A 84 -5.87 0.71 7.83
CA ASP A 84 -6.01 -0.71 8.17
C ASP A 84 -4.66 -1.32 8.57
N THR A 85 -3.55 -0.72 8.14
CA THR A 85 -2.18 -1.15 8.49
C THR A 85 -1.22 0.04 8.47
N ILE A 86 -0.34 0.09 9.47
CA ILE A 86 0.77 1.06 9.53
C ILE A 86 2.07 0.25 9.57
N MET A 87 2.99 0.52 8.64
CA MET A 87 4.32 -0.07 8.61
C MET A 87 5.36 1.03 8.72
N VAL A 88 6.22 0.94 9.73
CA VAL A 88 7.34 1.87 9.93
C VAL A 88 8.64 1.16 9.57
N ILE A 89 9.44 1.77 8.72
CA ILE A 89 10.77 1.29 8.33
C ILE A 89 11.77 2.37 8.72
N SER A 90 12.56 2.10 9.75
CA SER A 90 13.53 3.05 10.32
C SER A 90 14.49 2.33 11.27
N ASP A 91 15.54 3.01 11.72
CA ASP A 91 16.39 2.52 12.83
C ASP A 91 15.64 2.43 14.18
N GLY A 92 14.46 3.05 14.30
CA GLY A 92 13.80 3.27 15.59
C GLY A 92 14.51 4.37 16.39
N ARG A 93 13.76 5.11 17.21
CA ARG A 93 14.34 6.13 18.09
C ARG A 93 13.41 6.44 19.26
N ASP A 94 14.00 6.97 20.33
CA ASP A 94 13.30 7.44 21.52
C ASP A 94 12.84 8.91 21.34
N GLY A 95 11.92 9.12 20.39
CA GLY A 95 11.41 10.45 20.07
C GLY A 95 12.47 11.38 19.47
N ASP A 96 12.66 12.56 20.06
CA ASP A 96 13.60 13.60 19.63
C ASP A 96 14.98 13.50 20.29
N LYS A 97 15.23 12.46 21.09
CA LYS A 97 16.38 12.41 21.98
C LYS A 97 17.68 11.92 21.33
N TYR A 98 17.59 11.21 20.20
CA TYR A 98 18.74 10.55 19.57
C TYR A 98 18.63 10.60 18.04
N GLU A 99 19.74 10.98 17.39
CA GLU A 99 19.97 10.81 15.94
C GLU A 99 21.26 10.00 15.75
N GLU A 100 21.23 8.98 14.90
CA GLU A 100 22.43 8.29 14.44
C GLU A 100 23.26 9.27 13.57
N ALA A 101 24.59 9.17 13.68
CA ALA A 101 25.55 10.14 13.17
C ALA A 101 25.75 10.09 11.64
#